data_AF-A0AAW7Q7C4-F1
#
_entry.id   AF-A0AAW7Q7C4-F1
#
_cell.length_a   1.000
_cell.length_b   1.000
_cell.length_c   1.000
_cell.angle_alpha   90.00
_cell.angle_beta   90.00
_cell.angle_gamma   90.00
#
_symmetry.space_group_name_H-M   'P 1'
#
loop_
_entity.id
_entity.type
_entity.pdbx_description
1 polymer ?
#
loop_
_entity_poly.entity_id
_entity_poly.type
_entity_poly.pdbx_seq_one_letter_code
_entity_poly.pdbx_strand_id
1 'polypeptide(L)'
;MIRFFLTIILFKSILFGCSLCSVYTPRTHVSTHIKTDNQNIKTLSINWTFAKQFSDELLQIYDLNLDGTFDKKELKFIEDALLNYLEPRNFLTTISYDNKTDGQSIPFEVQDYKMSFKNGILNFDYNITLNYKLYDKNILNIRVFDKEGYFFIIFQDEKQKFDTPYEVKKSTNISEVTYTINAPSLTVQQIQNEVIVQKIEKVEEKEKIYEEPKKENFLDIFTNNIKKYLVDIENGDKIALVFLLMASFIYGVVHALGPGHGKALAFSYFSSQKSSYFEAFIISLFTAFVHIIGALIIVLISVLILQSVLNNFIENSVIYITALSAVIIMFLALYILYKKVKKKSCSCVSCSVELKSTKFDIKPKNQNFVKLTQNKPILLQKRSKKQDLIFVLTAGIVPCPGTVLLFVYAFLLKTYFAVFLASISISLGMAVVIFASSFLGVSIHKMSSKSSKIINILEILAPIFMFILALLLLVSSKIF
;
A
#
# COMPACT_ATOMS: atom_id res chain seq x y z
N MET A 1 15.32 -30.11 19.79
CA MET A 1 15.58 -28.66 19.64
C MET A 1 15.17 -28.08 18.28
N ILE A 2 15.43 -28.74 17.14
CA ILE A 2 15.00 -28.27 15.79
C ILE A 2 13.48 -28.00 15.66
N ARG A 3 12.65 -28.78 16.37
CA ARG A 3 11.17 -28.66 16.33
C ARG A 3 10.62 -27.43 17.04
N PHE A 4 11.32 -26.92 18.06
CA PHE A 4 10.96 -25.67 18.75
C PHE A 4 11.51 -24.43 18.02
N PHE A 5 12.63 -24.61 17.31
CA PHE A 5 13.26 -23.53 16.54
C PHE A 5 12.41 -23.14 15.30
N LEU A 6 11.85 -24.13 14.60
CA LEU A 6 10.95 -23.91 13.46
C LEU A 6 9.60 -23.29 13.87
N THR A 7 9.05 -23.67 15.02
CA THR A 7 7.81 -23.07 15.54
C THR A 7 8.03 -21.64 16.05
N ILE A 8 9.19 -21.32 16.63
CA ILE A 8 9.56 -19.96 17.06
C ILE A 8 9.82 -19.05 15.85
N ILE A 9 10.46 -19.54 14.78
CA ILE A 9 10.65 -18.77 13.53
C ILE A 9 9.30 -18.48 12.85
N LEU A 10 8.40 -19.47 12.80
CA LEU A 10 7.03 -19.28 12.29
C LEU A 10 6.24 -18.28 13.15
N PHE A 11 6.33 -18.32 14.48
CA PHE A 11 5.66 -17.36 15.36
C PHE A 11 6.22 -15.93 15.24
N LYS A 12 7.53 -15.76 15.06
CA LYS A 12 8.15 -14.45 14.86
C LYS A 12 7.71 -13.81 13.53
N SER A 13 7.49 -14.61 12.49
CA SER A 13 6.99 -14.14 11.18
C SER A 13 5.49 -13.80 11.16
N ILE A 14 4.72 -14.17 12.18
CA ILE A 14 3.29 -13.87 12.33
C ILE A 14 3.05 -12.54 13.07
N LEU A 15 4.02 -12.08 13.86
CA LEU A 15 3.86 -10.90 14.74
C LEU A 15 4.41 -9.59 14.16
N PHE A 16 5.08 -9.61 13.01
CA PHE A 16 5.54 -8.39 12.34
C PHE A 16 4.78 -8.22 11.03
N GLY A 17 3.55 -7.73 11.15
CA GLY A 17 2.78 -7.18 10.05
C GLY A 17 3.51 -5.97 9.46
N CYS A 18 3.78 -6.05 8.16
CA CYS A 18 4.01 -4.98 7.20
C CYS A 18 4.50 -3.63 7.74
N SER A 19 5.82 -3.43 7.72
CA SER A 19 6.45 -2.10 7.70
C SER A 19 6.23 -1.34 6.38
N LEU A 20 5.23 -1.73 5.58
CA LEU A 20 4.90 -1.15 4.28
C LEU A 20 3.58 -0.37 4.30
N CYS A 21 2.91 -0.28 5.46
CA CYS A 21 1.76 0.60 5.68
C CYS A 21 2.19 2.04 6.06
N SER A 22 3.42 2.42 5.72
CA SER A 22 4.02 3.71 6.10
C SER A 22 4.32 4.61 4.90
N VAL A 23 3.55 4.52 3.81
CA VAL A 23 3.46 5.67 2.89
C VAL A 23 2.58 6.69 3.61
N TYR A 24 3.18 7.37 4.58
CA TYR A 24 2.53 8.43 5.33
C TYR A 24 2.50 9.67 4.43
N THR A 25 1.39 10.42 4.47
CA THR A 25 1.31 11.83 4.06
C THR A 25 2.66 12.53 4.29
N PRO A 26 3.43 12.84 3.22
CA PRO A 26 4.76 13.39 3.38
C PRO A 26 4.74 14.68 4.18
N ARG A 27 5.59 14.73 5.21
CA ARG A 27 5.88 15.96 5.92
C ARG A 27 6.58 16.91 4.94
N THR A 28 5.97 18.07 4.76
CA THR A 28 6.41 19.07 3.78
C THR A 28 6.63 20.37 4.51
N HIS A 29 7.90 20.77 4.55
CA HIS A 29 8.33 21.97 5.24
C HIS A 29 8.21 23.16 4.31
N VAL A 30 7.45 24.18 4.71
CA VAL A 30 7.21 25.38 3.90
C VAL A 30 8.03 26.54 4.45
N SER A 31 8.73 27.22 3.55
CA SER A 31 9.39 28.50 3.82
C SER A 31 8.94 29.56 2.84
N THR A 32 8.78 30.78 3.34
CA THR A 32 8.34 31.94 2.56
C THR A 32 9.42 33.02 2.57
N HIS A 33 9.61 33.67 1.43
CA HIS A 33 10.48 34.84 1.30
C HIS A 33 9.73 35.92 0.54
N ILE A 34 9.41 37.00 1.25
CA ILE A 34 8.71 38.16 0.71
C ILE A 34 9.74 39.25 0.40
N LYS A 35 9.65 39.84 -0.80
CA LYS A 35 10.45 41.00 -1.19
C LYS A 35 9.54 42.20 -1.45
N THR A 36 9.94 43.34 -0.91
CA THR A 36 9.24 44.61 -1.14
C THR A 36 10.12 45.61 -1.87
N ASP A 37 9.49 46.58 -2.53
CA ASP A 37 10.12 47.88 -2.81
C ASP A 37 9.77 48.86 -1.67
N ASN A 38 10.06 50.15 -1.84
CA ASN A 38 9.78 51.18 -0.83
C ASN A 38 8.27 51.43 -0.60
N GLN A 39 7.39 50.95 -1.48
CA GLN A 39 5.95 51.29 -1.46
C GLN A 39 5.03 50.08 -1.61
N ASN A 40 5.51 48.93 -2.05
CA ASN A 40 4.74 47.77 -2.47
C ASN A 40 5.44 46.45 -2.13
N ILE A 41 4.65 45.45 -1.77
CA ILE A 41 5.03 44.04 -1.75
C ILE A 41 5.10 43.56 -3.21
N LYS A 42 6.29 43.16 -3.67
CA LYS A 42 6.50 42.75 -5.07
C LYS A 42 6.23 41.28 -5.27
N THR A 43 7.00 40.45 -4.59
CA THR A 43 7.04 39.01 -4.83
C THR A 43 6.98 38.23 -3.53
N LEU A 44 6.27 37.11 -3.57
CA LEU A 44 6.28 36.08 -2.56
C LEU A 44 6.87 34.81 -3.19
N SER A 45 8.03 34.39 -2.71
CA SER A 45 8.64 33.10 -3.04
C SER A 45 8.27 32.08 -1.98
N ILE A 46 7.80 30.91 -2.40
CA ILE A 46 7.46 29.80 -1.51
C ILE A 46 8.31 28.59 -1.91
N ASN A 47 8.96 27.99 -0.92
CA ASN A 47 9.71 26.75 -1.08
C ASN A 47 9.09 25.66 -0.22
N TRP A 48 8.80 24.52 -0.85
CA TRP A 48 8.42 23.28 -0.19
C TRP A 48 9.63 22.37 -0.16
N THR A 49 10.13 22.06 1.04
CA THR A 49 11.17 21.06 1.27
C THR A 49 10.49 19.76 1.72
N PHE A 50 10.61 18.70 0.93
CA PHE A 50 10.02 17.41 1.28
C PHE A 50 10.86 16.64 2.30
N ALA A 51 10.22 15.77 3.08
CA ALA A 51 10.95 14.83 3.93
C ALA A 51 11.89 13.96 3.10
N LYS A 52 13.06 13.64 3.66
CA LYS A 52 14.07 12.82 2.98
C LYS A 52 13.52 11.46 2.59
N GLN A 53 12.74 10.82 3.47
CA GLN A 53 12.14 9.51 3.22
C GLN A 53 11.25 9.51 1.98
N PHE A 54 10.45 10.56 1.80
CA PHE A 54 9.62 10.73 0.61
C PHE A 54 10.46 10.94 -0.64
N SER A 55 11.56 11.69 -0.53
CA SER A 55 12.50 11.90 -1.63
C SER A 55 13.18 10.59 -2.04
N ASP A 56 13.62 9.78 -1.07
CA ASP A 56 14.23 8.46 -1.28
C ASP A 56 13.22 7.49 -1.94
N GLU A 57 11.95 7.51 -1.52
CA GLU A 57 10.89 6.71 -2.13
C GLU A 57 10.60 7.12 -3.58
N LEU A 58 10.52 8.43 -3.86
CA LEU A 58 10.37 8.91 -5.24
C LEU A 58 11.59 8.54 -6.09
N LEU A 59 12.79 8.53 -5.51
CA LEU A 59 14.00 8.12 -6.22
C LEU A 59 13.89 6.64 -6.63
N GLN A 60 13.35 5.79 -5.77
CA GLN A 60 13.06 4.41 -6.13
C GLN A 60 11.99 4.27 -7.24
N ILE A 61 11.20 5.30 -7.53
CA ILE A 61 10.14 5.20 -8.55
C ILE A 61 10.58 5.81 -9.87
N TYR A 62 11.20 6.99 -9.81
CA TYR A 62 11.43 7.86 -10.96
C TYR A 62 12.91 7.93 -11.39
N ASP A 63 13.84 7.29 -10.68
CA ASP A 63 15.22 7.07 -11.17
C ASP A 63 15.20 5.99 -12.27
N LEU A 64 15.08 6.43 -13.52
CA LEU A 64 14.98 5.59 -14.71
C LEU A 64 16.36 5.12 -15.17
N ASN A 65 17.41 5.90 -14.89
CA ASN A 65 18.77 5.61 -15.34
C ASN A 65 19.64 4.91 -14.27
N LEU A 66 19.13 4.79 -13.03
CA LEU A 66 19.75 4.16 -11.86
C LEU A 66 21.05 4.82 -11.40
N ASP A 67 21.19 6.13 -11.58
CA ASP A 67 22.36 6.90 -11.14
C ASP A 67 22.28 7.39 -9.69
N GLY A 68 21.15 7.16 -9.01
CA GLY A 68 20.93 7.56 -7.61
C GLY A 68 20.66 9.05 -7.43
N THR A 69 20.31 9.78 -8.49
CA THR A 69 19.81 11.15 -8.47
C THR A 69 18.62 11.31 -9.44
N PHE A 70 18.05 12.51 -9.53
CA PHE A 70 17.09 12.83 -10.58
C PHE A 70 17.71 13.70 -11.66
N ASP A 71 17.60 13.26 -12.91
CA ASP A 71 17.91 14.08 -14.07
C ASP A 71 16.78 15.09 -14.39
N LYS A 72 16.99 15.93 -15.42
CA LYS A 72 16.00 16.96 -15.79
C LYS A 72 14.66 16.38 -16.25
N LYS A 73 14.66 15.23 -16.93
CA LYS A 73 13.43 14.58 -17.42
C LYS A 73 12.70 13.91 -16.27
N GLU A 74 13.41 13.25 -15.37
CA GLU A 74 12.86 12.59 -14.18
C GLU A 74 12.24 13.61 -13.22
N LEU A 75 12.95 14.71 -12.94
CA LEU A 75 12.38 15.84 -12.18
C LEU A 75 11.14 16.41 -12.84
N LYS A 76 11.11 16.49 -14.17
CA LYS A 76 9.96 17.05 -14.90
C LYS A 76 8.70 16.19 -14.74
N PHE A 77 8.83 14.86 -14.73
CA PHE A 77 7.70 13.98 -14.45
C PHE A 77 7.12 14.21 -13.05
N ILE A 78 7.99 14.36 -12.05
CA ILE A 78 7.57 14.60 -10.67
C ILE A 78 6.94 16.00 -10.54
N GLU A 79 7.53 17.00 -11.18
CA GLU A 79 7.01 18.37 -11.24
C GLU A 79 5.62 18.42 -11.86
N ASP A 80 5.43 17.81 -13.03
CA ASP A 80 4.14 17.79 -13.73
C ASP A 80 3.07 17.04 -12.92
N ALA A 81 3.43 15.93 -12.26
CA ALA A 81 2.53 15.21 -11.37
C ALA A 81 2.08 16.06 -10.18
N LEU A 82 3.01 16.81 -9.55
CA LEU A 82 2.71 17.72 -8.46
C LEU A 82 1.84 18.90 -8.92
N LEU A 83 2.14 19.49 -10.07
CA LEU A 83 1.38 20.62 -10.63
C LEU A 83 -0.07 20.26 -10.97
N ASN A 84 -0.30 19.09 -11.55
CA ASN A 84 -1.67 18.63 -11.82
C ASN A 84 -2.53 18.55 -10.54
N TYR A 85 -1.89 18.33 -9.38
CA TYR A 85 -2.55 18.35 -8.08
C TYR A 85 -2.70 19.78 -7.52
N LEU A 86 -1.65 20.60 -7.63
CA LEU A 86 -1.59 21.95 -7.04
C LEU A 86 -2.39 23.01 -7.81
N GLU A 87 -2.30 23.05 -9.15
CA GLU A 87 -2.89 24.12 -9.97
C GLU A 87 -4.41 24.26 -9.79
N PRO A 88 -5.23 23.18 -9.85
CA PRO A 88 -6.68 23.28 -9.65
C PRO A 88 -7.07 23.71 -8.24
N ARG A 89 -6.13 23.71 -7.29
CA ARG A 89 -6.33 24.00 -5.87
C ARG A 89 -5.59 25.27 -5.43
N ASN A 90 -5.22 26.14 -6.36
CA ASN A 90 -4.46 27.36 -6.09
C ASN A 90 -3.21 27.11 -5.25
N PHE A 91 -2.46 26.04 -5.57
CA PHE A 91 -1.24 25.65 -4.86
C PHE A 91 -1.44 25.42 -3.36
N LEU A 92 -2.66 25.05 -2.95
CA LEU A 92 -3.08 24.90 -1.55
C LEU A 92 -2.86 26.16 -0.71
N THR A 93 -2.70 27.31 -1.38
CA THR A 93 -2.24 28.56 -0.78
C THR A 93 -3.36 29.57 -0.73
N THR A 94 -3.51 30.21 0.42
CA THR A 94 -4.39 31.36 0.64
C THR A 94 -3.55 32.51 1.15
N ILE A 95 -3.69 33.67 0.52
CA ILE A 95 -2.99 34.90 0.90
C ILE A 95 -4.05 35.92 1.25
N SER A 96 -3.98 36.55 2.41
CA SER A 96 -4.80 37.70 2.75
C SER A 96 -3.94 38.86 3.23
N TYR A 97 -4.37 40.08 2.93
CA TYR A 97 -3.63 41.29 3.29
C TYR A 97 -4.63 42.39 3.64
N ASP A 98 -4.78 42.67 4.92
CA ASP A 98 -5.77 43.63 5.44
C ASP A 98 -5.37 44.14 6.83
N ASN A 99 -6.04 45.17 7.34
CA ASN A 99 -5.90 45.70 8.70
C ASN A 99 -6.63 44.86 9.78
N LYS A 100 -7.31 43.78 9.37
CA LYS A 100 -7.98 42.79 10.25
C LYS A 100 -7.35 41.42 10.06
N THR A 101 -7.41 40.59 11.12
CA THR A 101 -6.86 39.22 11.11
C THR A 101 -7.60 38.25 10.19
N ASP A 102 -8.81 38.61 9.73
CA ASP A 102 -9.70 37.78 8.91
C ASP A 102 -10.02 38.49 7.56
N GLY A 103 -8.97 39.06 6.96
CA GLY A 103 -9.06 39.78 5.69
C GLY A 103 -9.46 38.89 4.52
N GLN A 104 -10.06 39.48 3.47
CA GLN A 104 -10.42 38.76 2.25
C GLN A 104 -9.18 38.18 1.56
N SER A 105 -9.32 36.96 1.02
CA SER A 105 -8.26 36.33 0.23
C SER A 105 -8.00 37.14 -1.03
N ILE A 106 -6.72 37.31 -1.32
CA ILE A 106 -6.22 37.93 -2.53
C ILE A 106 -6.10 36.87 -3.63
N PRO A 107 -6.62 37.13 -4.84
CA PRO A 107 -6.32 36.30 -6.00
C PRO A 107 -4.86 36.48 -6.40
N PHE A 108 -4.22 35.39 -6.83
CA PHE A 108 -2.84 35.42 -7.27
C PHE A 108 -2.61 34.42 -8.40
N GLU A 109 -1.56 34.65 -9.16
CA GLU A 109 -1.09 33.74 -10.20
C GLU A 109 0.36 33.34 -9.91
N VAL A 110 0.64 32.05 -10.11
CA VAL A 110 2.00 31.51 -10.03
C VAL A 110 2.63 31.63 -11.42
N GLN A 111 3.76 32.34 -11.51
CA GLN A 111 4.42 32.62 -12.80
C GLN A 111 5.60 31.69 -13.06
N ASP A 112 6.39 31.42 -12.02
CA ASP A 112 7.57 30.55 -12.10
C ASP A 112 7.48 29.48 -11.02
N TYR A 113 7.73 28.23 -11.40
CA TYR A 113 7.93 27.12 -10.49
C TYR A 113 9.08 26.25 -10.94
N LYS A 114 9.67 25.50 -10.01
CA LYS A 114 10.77 24.59 -10.29
C LYS A 114 10.89 23.50 -9.24
N MET A 115 10.95 22.26 -9.71
CA MET A 115 11.41 21.13 -8.92
C MET A 115 12.94 21.05 -8.92
N SER A 116 13.54 20.82 -7.76
CA SER A 116 14.97 20.60 -7.63
C SER A 116 15.28 19.53 -6.61
N PHE A 117 16.38 18.79 -6.83
CA PHE A 117 16.88 17.80 -5.91
C PHE A 117 18.28 18.21 -5.45
N LYS A 118 18.44 18.45 -4.15
CA LYS A 118 19.70 18.91 -3.56
C LYS A 118 19.94 18.17 -2.26
N ASN A 119 21.16 17.66 -2.07
CA ASN A 119 21.56 16.94 -0.85
C ASN A 119 20.63 15.75 -0.48
N GLY A 120 20.11 15.04 -1.49
CA GLY A 120 19.18 13.93 -1.25
C GLY A 120 17.75 14.36 -0.89
N ILE A 121 17.43 15.66 -1.00
CA ILE A 121 16.13 16.21 -0.63
C ILE A 121 15.51 16.91 -1.83
N LEU A 122 14.25 16.56 -2.08
CA LEU A 122 13.44 17.17 -3.11
C LEU A 122 12.88 18.51 -2.61
N ASN A 123 12.86 19.51 -3.49
CA ASN A 123 12.38 20.85 -3.23
C ASN A 123 11.49 21.31 -4.38
N PHE A 124 10.38 21.95 -4.05
CA PHE A 124 9.52 22.61 -5.02
C PHE A 124 9.46 24.11 -4.70
N ASP A 125 10.00 24.91 -5.61
CA ASP A 125 10.02 26.37 -5.50
C ASP A 125 8.95 26.96 -6.42
N TYR A 126 8.19 27.95 -5.95
CA TYR A 126 7.33 28.73 -6.82
C TYR A 126 7.21 30.20 -6.38
N ASN A 127 6.96 31.07 -7.35
CA ASN A 127 6.92 32.52 -7.15
C ASN A 127 5.54 33.08 -7.51
N ILE A 128 5.09 34.00 -6.66
CA ILE A 128 3.84 34.74 -6.81
C ILE A 128 4.16 36.23 -6.91
N THR A 129 3.61 36.88 -7.94
CA THR A 129 3.68 38.34 -8.11
C THR A 129 2.45 38.96 -7.45
N LEU A 130 2.68 39.83 -6.46
CA LEU A 130 1.63 40.42 -5.63
C LEU A 130 1.37 41.89 -6.02
N ASN A 131 2.40 42.73 -6.10
CA ASN A 131 2.30 44.18 -6.37
C ASN A 131 1.27 44.93 -5.48
N TYR A 132 1.18 44.59 -4.19
CA TYR A 132 0.27 45.24 -3.24
C TYR A 132 0.94 46.40 -2.51
N LYS A 133 0.27 47.55 -2.40
CA LYS A 133 0.78 48.71 -1.67
C LYS A 133 0.97 48.39 -0.17
N LEU A 134 2.09 48.83 0.39
CA LEU A 134 2.37 48.74 1.83
C LEU A 134 1.52 49.76 2.59
N TYR A 135 0.88 49.32 3.67
CA TYR A 135 0.10 50.16 4.57
C TYR A 135 0.54 49.91 6.02
N ASP A 136 0.46 50.94 6.86
CA ASP A 136 0.74 50.81 8.28
C ASP A 136 -0.31 49.93 8.97
N LYS A 137 0.15 49.04 9.88
CA LYS A 137 -0.66 48.09 10.67
C LYS A 137 -1.37 47.00 9.88
N ASN A 138 -1.10 46.88 8.59
CA ASN A 138 -1.64 45.78 7.81
C ASN A 138 -0.99 44.45 8.19
N ILE A 139 -1.79 43.40 8.05
CA ILE A 139 -1.46 42.02 8.37
C ILE A 139 -1.46 41.25 7.06
N LEU A 140 -0.29 40.75 6.66
CA LEU A 140 -0.15 39.78 5.58
C LEU A 140 -0.19 38.38 6.19
N ASN A 141 -1.20 37.58 5.84
CA ASN A 141 -1.33 36.18 6.23
C ASN A 141 -1.14 35.29 4.99
N ILE A 142 -0.25 34.31 5.11
CA ILE A 142 -0.03 33.28 4.11
C ILE A 142 -0.32 31.94 4.77
N ARG A 143 -1.34 31.25 4.28
CA ARG A 143 -1.72 29.90 4.71
C ARG A 143 -1.47 28.92 3.58
N VAL A 144 -0.86 27.79 3.89
CA VAL A 144 -0.76 26.64 2.98
C VAL A 144 -1.37 25.43 3.68
N PHE A 145 -2.48 24.91 3.17
CA PHE A 145 -3.21 23.83 3.80
C PHE A 145 -3.80 22.85 2.79
N ASP A 146 -3.44 21.58 2.95
CA ASP A 146 -3.99 20.49 2.16
C ASP A 146 -5.22 19.88 2.88
N LYS A 147 -6.41 20.20 2.37
CA LYS A 147 -7.67 19.64 2.88
C LYS A 147 -7.80 18.13 2.62
N GLU A 148 -7.18 17.62 1.56
CA GLU A 148 -7.26 16.21 1.17
C GLU A 148 -6.24 15.34 1.91
N GLY A 149 -5.26 15.96 2.57
CA GLY A 149 -4.31 15.28 3.45
C GLY A 149 -3.20 14.50 2.72
N TYR A 150 -2.86 14.89 1.49
CA TYR A 150 -1.71 14.33 0.76
C TYR A 150 -0.39 14.92 1.21
N PHE A 151 -0.38 16.16 1.70
CA PHE A 151 0.81 16.80 2.26
C PHE A 151 0.55 17.31 3.67
N PHE A 152 1.42 16.92 4.60
CA PHE A 152 1.39 17.44 5.97
C PHE A 152 2.27 18.68 6.03
N ILE A 153 1.63 19.84 5.88
CA ILE A 153 2.30 21.13 5.74
C ILE A 153 2.78 21.63 7.11
N ILE A 154 4.06 22.00 7.19
CA ILE A 154 4.69 22.56 8.39
C ILE A 154 5.50 23.81 8.01
N PHE A 155 5.11 24.98 8.49
CA PHE A 155 5.90 26.20 8.31
C PHE A 155 7.14 26.18 9.22
N GLN A 156 8.32 26.40 8.64
CA GLN A 156 9.58 26.50 9.40
C GLN A 156 9.78 27.92 9.90
N ASP A 157 9.51 28.20 11.18
CA ASP A 157 9.53 29.57 11.72
C ASP A 157 10.83 30.32 11.40
N GLU A 158 11.98 29.67 11.58
CA GLU A 158 13.31 30.28 11.36
C GLU A 158 13.59 30.68 9.90
N LYS A 159 12.90 30.07 8.92
CA LYS A 159 13.12 30.31 7.50
C LYS A 159 12.11 31.25 6.85
N GLN A 160 11.18 31.78 7.62
CA GLN A 160 10.21 32.78 7.15
C GLN A 160 10.88 34.16 7.07
N LYS A 161 11.01 34.72 5.87
CA LYS A 161 11.72 35.98 5.61
C LYS A 161 10.81 37.03 5.00
N PHE A 162 10.94 38.26 5.49
CA PHE A 162 10.27 39.44 4.95
C PHE A 162 11.30 40.55 4.80
N ASP A 163 11.76 40.78 3.57
CA ASP A 163 12.73 41.82 3.27
C ASP A 163 12.00 43.15 3.06
N THR A 164 12.07 44.03 4.07
CA THR A 164 11.44 45.34 4.09
C THR A 164 12.28 46.35 4.87
N PRO A 165 12.24 47.65 4.51
CA PRO A 165 12.85 48.69 5.33
C PRO A 165 12.08 48.99 6.63
N TYR A 166 10.90 48.38 6.84
CA TYR A 166 10.03 48.63 7.99
C TYR A 166 10.13 47.54 9.05
N GLU A 167 9.69 47.84 10.27
CA GLU A 167 9.62 46.84 11.33
C GLU A 167 8.44 45.89 11.08
N VAL A 168 8.67 44.58 11.15
CA VAL A 168 7.64 43.56 10.93
C VAL A 168 7.61 42.58 12.08
N LYS A 169 6.42 42.40 12.67
CA LYS A 169 6.17 41.35 13.66
C LYS A 169 5.72 40.08 12.95
N LYS A 170 6.49 39.00 13.08
CA LYS A 170 6.18 37.67 12.54
C LYS A 170 5.51 36.78 13.60
N SER A 171 4.49 36.04 13.20
CA SER A 171 3.90 34.95 13.97
C SER A 171 3.68 33.76 13.06
N THR A 172 4.29 32.62 13.38
CA THR A 172 4.16 31.38 12.60
C THR A 172 3.35 30.34 13.38
N ASN A 173 2.48 29.63 12.68
CA ASN A 173 1.70 28.49 13.15
C ASN A 173 1.99 27.29 12.23
N ILE A 174 1.36 26.13 12.44
CA ILE A 174 1.68 24.90 11.69
C ILE A 174 1.52 25.09 10.17
N SER A 175 0.41 25.69 9.73
CA SER A 175 0.03 25.82 8.32
C SER A 175 -0.09 27.27 7.84
N GLU A 176 0.31 28.25 8.65
CA GLU A 176 0.19 29.66 8.31
C GLU A 176 1.33 30.50 8.92
N VAL A 177 1.69 31.58 8.24
CA VAL A 177 2.57 32.62 8.75
C VAL A 177 1.91 33.98 8.57
N THR A 178 2.01 34.80 9.60
CA THR A 178 1.41 36.13 9.66
C THR A 178 2.49 37.18 9.91
N TYR A 179 2.46 38.25 9.12
CA TYR A 179 3.36 39.39 9.22
C TYR A 179 2.55 40.66 9.47
N THR A 180 2.75 41.30 10.62
CA THR A 180 2.17 42.62 10.92
C THR A 180 3.20 43.69 10.63
N ILE A 181 2.88 44.60 9.71
CA ILE A 181 3.76 45.67 9.27
C ILE A 181 3.59 46.88 10.20
N ASN A 182 4.67 47.33 10.82
CA ASN A 182 4.72 48.56 11.61
C ASN A 182 5.54 49.59 10.84
N ALA A 183 4.85 50.48 10.15
CA ALA A 183 5.45 51.47 9.26
C ALA A 183 4.74 52.82 9.43
N PRO A 184 5.02 53.58 10.52
CA PRO A 184 4.31 54.83 10.84
C PRO A 184 4.39 55.91 9.75
N SER A 185 5.37 55.80 8.85
CA SER A 185 5.54 56.69 7.69
C SER A 185 4.60 56.38 6.51
N LEU A 186 3.87 55.27 6.54
CA LEU A 186 2.93 54.86 5.49
C LEU A 186 1.48 55.21 5.85
N THR A 187 0.63 55.33 4.83
CA THR A 187 -0.81 55.52 5.01
C THR A 187 -1.45 54.30 5.68
N VAL A 188 -2.51 54.52 6.46
CA VAL A 188 -3.38 53.47 7.00
C VAL A 188 -4.49 53.18 5.99
N GLN A 189 -4.78 51.90 5.72
CA GLN A 189 -5.83 51.51 4.78
C GLN A 189 -7.24 51.74 5.37
N GLN A 190 -8.09 52.51 4.69
CA GLN A 190 -9.52 52.67 5.01
C GLN A 190 -10.34 51.64 4.23
N ILE A 191 -11.17 50.82 4.89
CA ILE A 191 -12.05 49.85 4.21
C ILE A 191 -13.48 49.88 4.75
N GLN A 192 -14.45 49.94 3.83
CA GLN A 192 -15.90 49.80 4.03
C GLN A 192 -16.28 48.36 4.43
N ASN A 193 -17.14 48.26 5.43
CA ASN A 193 -17.54 47.00 6.06
C ASN A 193 -18.42 46.13 5.16
N GLU A 194 -18.14 44.84 5.11
CA GLU A 194 -19.17 43.79 5.17
C GLU A 194 -18.56 42.52 5.80
N VAL A 195 -19.22 42.03 6.86
CA VAL A 195 -18.73 41.01 7.80
C VAL A 195 -19.57 39.75 7.62
N ILE A 196 -18.95 38.60 7.40
CA ILE A 196 -19.55 37.28 7.66
C ILE A 196 -18.52 36.43 8.39
N VAL A 197 -18.84 36.06 9.63
CA VAL A 197 -17.99 35.36 10.59
C VAL A 197 -18.19 33.85 10.48
N GLN A 198 -17.11 33.07 10.40
CA GLN A 198 -17.10 31.68 10.89
C GLN A 198 -15.83 31.36 11.69
N LYS A 199 -16.06 30.82 12.89
CA LYS A 199 -15.11 30.59 13.98
C LYS A 199 -14.55 29.16 13.89
N ILE A 200 -13.23 28.98 13.99
CA ILE A 200 -12.59 27.66 14.13
C ILE A 200 -11.66 27.67 15.35
N GLU A 201 -11.88 26.70 16.24
CA GLU A 201 -11.11 26.43 17.47
C GLU A 201 -9.76 25.76 17.18
N LYS A 202 -8.75 26.09 17.98
CA LYS A 202 -7.41 25.48 17.96
C LYS A 202 -7.38 24.24 18.86
N VAL A 203 -6.83 23.14 18.34
CA VAL A 203 -6.34 21.99 19.13
C VAL A 203 -4.83 21.91 18.91
N GLU A 204 -4.06 21.99 20.00
CA GLU A 204 -2.61 21.80 20.01
C GLU A 204 -2.27 20.35 20.33
N GLU A 205 -1.46 19.70 19.49
CA GLU A 205 -0.83 18.43 19.80
C GLU A 205 0.67 18.51 19.46
N LYS A 206 1.52 18.19 20.44
CA LYS A 206 2.99 18.18 20.30
C LYS A 206 3.47 16.74 20.16
N GLU A 207 4.19 16.43 19.08
CA GLU A 207 4.95 15.18 18.99
C GLU A 207 6.43 15.40 18.63
N LYS A 208 7.28 14.69 19.38
CA LYS A 208 8.74 14.63 19.25
C LYS A 208 9.14 13.66 18.14
N ILE A 209 10.09 14.07 17.30
CA ILE A 209 10.65 13.26 16.22
C ILE A 209 11.86 12.49 16.76
N TYR A 210 11.83 11.16 16.67
CA TYR A 210 13.01 10.31 16.73
C TYR A 210 13.33 9.84 15.31
N GLU A 211 14.52 10.15 14.81
CA GLU A 211 15.06 9.62 13.55
C GLU A 211 15.84 8.34 13.84
N GLU A 212 15.39 7.20 13.29
CA GLU A 212 16.20 5.98 13.20
C GLU A 212 16.92 5.92 11.83
N PRO A 213 18.19 5.50 11.78
CA PRO A 213 18.92 5.32 10.53
C PRO A 213 18.49 4.01 9.85
N LYS A 214 18.03 4.09 8.59
CA LYS A 214 17.60 2.92 7.81
C LYS A 214 18.80 2.26 7.12
N LYS A 215 19.03 0.98 7.41
CA LYS A 215 19.85 0.05 6.61
C LYS A 215 19.09 -0.29 5.32
N GLU A 216 19.78 -0.33 4.18
CA GLU A 216 19.24 -0.82 2.90
C GLU A 216 18.54 -2.17 3.10
N ASN A 217 17.30 -2.29 2.62
CA ASN A 217 16.51 -3.49 2.82
C ASN A 217 16.88 -4.52 1.75
N PHE A 218 16.92 -5.81 2.10
CA PHE A 218 17.35 -6.87 1.18
C PHE A 218 16.50 -6.93 -0.10
N LEU A 219 15.22 -6.50 -0.05
CA LEU A 219 14.32 -6.42 -1.20
C LEU A 219 14.66 -5.28 -2.18
N ASP A 220 15.29 -4.20 -1.70
CA ASP A 220 15.62 -3.04 -2.52
C ASP A 220 16.70 -3.40 -3.54
N ILE A 221 17.67 -4.23 -3.12
CA ILE A 221 18.74 -4.77 -3.98
C ILE A 221 18.14 -5.57 -5.15
N PHE A 222 17.16 -6.45 -4.89
CA PHE A 222 16.53 -7.23 -5.96
C PHE A 222 15.67 -6.37 -6.88
N THR A 223 14.99 -5.38 -6.32
CA THR A 223 14.17 -4.43 -7.10
C THR A 223 15.05 -3.62 -8.04
N ASN A 224 16.19 -3.13 -7.57
CA ASN A 224 17.15 -2.39 -8.40
C ASN A 224 17.77 -3.26 -9.50
N ASN A 225 18.06 -4.54 -9.22
CA ASN A 225 18.50 -5.48 -10.25
C ASN A 225 17.44 -5.69 -11.34
N ILE A 226 16.15 -5.83 -10.97
CA ILE A 226 15.06 -5.95 -11.95
C ILE A 226 14.99 -4.69 -12.82
N LYS A 227 15.03 -3.49 -12.22
CA LYS A 227 15.03 -2.22 -12.96
C LYS A 227 16.19 -2.14 -13.93
N LYS A 228 17.40 -2.48 -13.47
CA LYS A 228 18.61 -2.47 -14.32
C LYS A 228 18.41 -3.30 -15.59
N TYR A 229 17.91 -4.52 -15.46
CA TYR A 229 17.66 -5.36 -16.62
C TYR A 229 16.55 -4.84 -17.53
N LEU A 230 15.56 -4.10 -17.00
CA LEU A 230 14.55 -3.44 -17.84
C LEU A 230 15.18 -2.32 -18.68
N VAL A 231 16.05 -1.52 -18.08
CA VAL A 231 16.82 -0.48 -18.78
C VAL A 231 17.74 -1.08 -19.83
N ASP A 232 18.46 -2.17 -19.50
CA ASP A 232 19.34 -2.87 -20.45
C ASP A 232 18.55 -3.42 -21.65
N ILE A 233 17.32 -3.91 -21.44
CA ILE A 233 16.42 -4.37 -22.51
C ILE A 233 15.95 -3.21 -23.38
N GLU A 234 15.60 -2.07 -22.78
CA GLU A 234 15.25 -0.86 -23.53
C GLU A 234 16.41 -0.38 -24.40
N ASN A 235 17.64 -0.47 -23.88
CA ASN A 235 18.88 -0.16 -24.61
C ASN A 235 19.28 -1.21 -25.66
N GLY A 236 18.51 -2.30 -25.81
CA GLY A 236 18.67 -3.29 -26.89
C GLY A 236 19.40 -4.58 -26.52
N ASP A 237 19.73 -4.82 -25.24
CA ASP A 237 20.35 -6.07 -24.80
C ASP A 237 19.31 -7.20 -24.67
N LYS A 238 19.44 -8.22 -25.52
CA LYS A 238 18.56 -9.40 -25.52
C LYS A 238 18.91 -10.41 -24.42
N ILE A 239 20.16 -10.42 -23.92
CA ILE A 239 20.61 -11.32 -22.85
C ILE A 239 20.05 -10.86 -21.50
N ALA A 240 19.87 -9.54 -21.33
CA ALA A 240 19.23 -8.95 -20.16
C ALA A 240 17.84 -9.54 -19.86
N LEU A 241 17.11 -10.06 -20.85
CA LEU A 241 15.82 -10.75 -20.63
C LEU A 241 15.98 -12.03 -19.80
N VAL A 242 17.03 -12.82 -20.00
CA VAL A 242 17.26 -14.04 -19.21
C VAL A 242 17.60 -13.69 -17.77
N PHE A 243 18.45 -12.67 -17.57
CA PHE A 243 18.78 -12.18 -16.23
C PHE A 243 17.59 -11.54 -15.53
N LEU A 244 16.75 -10.78 -16.26
CA LEU A 244 15.48 -10.27 -15.78
C LEU A 244 14.60 -11.41 -15.28
N LEU A 245 14.42 -12.47 -16.08
CA LEU A 245 13.58 -13.62 -15.70
C LEU A 245 14.10 -14.34 -14.45
N MET A 246 15.42 -14.53 -14.34
CA MET A 246 16.04 -15.15 -13.17
C MET A 246 15.92 -14.27 -11.93
N ALA A 247 16.22 -12.98 -12.04
CA ALA A 247 16.08 -12.01 -10.96
C ALA A 247 14.62 -11.87 -10.51
N SER A 248 13.68 -11.88 -11.45
CA SER A 248 12.23 -11.83 -11.19
C SER A 248 11.74 -13.07 -10.44
N PHE A 249 12.21 -14.26 -10.81
CA PHE A 249 11.91 -15.48 -10.07
C PHE A 249 12.42 -15.40 -8.63
N ILE A 250 13.69 -15.01 -8.45
CA ILE A 250 14.31 -14.89 -7.12
C ILE A 250 13.59 -13.82 -6.29
N TYR A 251 13.25 -12.68 -6.89
CA TYR A 251 12.44 -11.66 -6.25
C TYR A 251 11.10 -12.24 -5.80
N GLY A 252 10.39 -12.99 -6.64
CA GLY A 252 9.15 -13.66 -6.26
C GLY A 252 9.30 -14.59 -5.05
N VAL A 253 10.41 -15.35 -4.99
CA VAL A 253 10.74 -16.21 -3.83
C VAL A 253 11.03 -15.37 -2.58
N VAL A 254 11.96 -14.41 -2.66
CA VAL A 254 12.39 -13.59 -1.52
C VAL A 254 11.24 -12.74 -0.99
N HIS A 255 10.47 -12.13 -1.89
CA HIS A 255 9.27 -11.37 -1.58
C HIS A 255 8.25 -12.25 -0.86
N ALA A 256 7.97 -13.45 -1.38
CA ALA A 256 7.06 -14.36 -0.74
C ALA A 256 7.62 -14.97 0.55
N LEU A 257 8.94 -14.98 0.81
CA LEU A 257 9.51 -15.42 2.08
C LEU A 257 9.31 -14.40 3.22
N GLY A 258 9.13 -13.12 2.89
CA GLY A 258 8.84 -12.07 3.86
C GLY A 258 7.58 -12.36 4.71
N PRO A 259 7.39 -11.72 5.87
CA PRO A 259 6.19 -11.90 6.67
C PRO A 259 4.95 -11.57 5.82
N GLY A 260 3.95 -12.46 5.80
CA GLY A 260 2.79 -12.27 4.94
C GLY A 260 1.66 -13.25 5.18
N HIS A 261 0.44 -12.73 5.11
CA HIS A 261 -0.78 -13.42 5.53
C HIS A 261 -1.14 -14.59 4.60
N GLY A 262 -0.94 -14.47 3.29
CA GLY A 262 -1.28 -15.52 2.31
C GLY A 262 -0.66 -16.89 2.63
N LYS A 263 0.57 -16.93 3.15
CA LYS A 263 1.24 -18.16 3.57
C LYS A 263 0.57 -18.81 4.77
N ALA A 264 0.29 -18.02 5.81
CA ALA A 264 -0.34 -18.48 7.03
C ALA A 264 -1.82 -18.87 6.79
N LEU A 265 -2.52 -18.16 5.91
CA LEU A 265 -3.85 -18.51 5.41
C LEU A 265 -3.82 -19.85 4.68
N ALA A 266 -2.89 -20.05 3.74
CA ALA A 266 -2.74 -21.30 3.00
C ALA A 266 -2.45 -22.48 3.95
N PHE A 267 -1.51 -22.32 4.88
CA PHE A 267 -1.23 -23.32 5.90
C PHE A 267 -2.48 -23.70 6.71
N SER A 268 -3.24 -22.71 7.17
CA SER A 268 -4.44 -22.91 8.01
C SER A 268 -5.59 -23.55 7.23
N TYR A 269 -5.72 -23.17 5.96
CA TYR A 269 -6.70 -23.73 5.05
C TYR A 269 -6.43 -25.20 4.74
N PHE A 270 -5.18 -25.55 4.42
CA PHE A 270 -4.80 -26.93 4.09
C PHE A 270 -4.61 -27.83 5.32
N SER A 271 -4.37 -27.26 6.50
CA SER A 271 -4.32 -28.05 7.75
C SER A 271 -5.69 -28.44 8.28
N SER A 272 -6.74 -27.65 8.02
CA SER A 272 -8.13 -27.97 8.40
C SER A 272 -8.92 -28.74 7.34
N GLN A 273 -8.37 -28.93 6.15
CA GLN A 273 -9.07 -29.61 5.06
C GLN A 273 -8.28 -30.75 4.44
N LYS A 274 -8.99 -31.84 4.16
CA LYS A 274 -8.43 -32.96 3.42
C LYS A 274 -8.06 -32.51 2.00
N SER A 275 -6.77 -32.58 1.67
CA SER A 275 -6.24 -32.26 0.34
C SER A 275 -5.12 -33.21 -0.07
N SER A 276 -4.94 -33.36 -1.39
CA SER A 276 -3.70 -33.93 -1.95
C SER A 276 -2.62 -32.85 -2.10
N TYR A 277 -1.36 -33.27 -2.20
CA TYR A 277 -0.24 -32.35 -2.44
C TYR A 277 -0.37 -31.67 -3.81
N PHE A 278 -0.91 -32.37 -4.81
CA PHE A 278 -1.13 -31.81 -6.15
C PHE A 278 -2.22 -30.74 -6.16
N GLU A 279 -3.33 -30.95 -5.46
CA GLU A 279 -4.36 -29.91 -5.28
C GLU A 279 -3.79 -28.67 -4.57
N ALA A 280 -3.01 -28.87 -3.52
CA ALA A 280 -2.34 -27.79 -2.80
C ALA A 280 -1.35 -27.01 -3.70
N PHE A 281 -0.63 -27.70 -4.58
CA PHE A 281 0.25 -27.09 -5.58
C PHE A 281 -0.56 -26.21 -6.56
N ILE A 282 -1.59 -26.77 -7.17
CA ILE A 282 -2.43 -26.06 -8.15
C ILE A 282 -3.10 -24.84 -7.52
N ILE A 283 -3.65 -24.97 -6.31
CA ILE A 283 -4.26 -23.85 -5.59
C ILE A 283 -3.22 -22.75 -5.29
N SER A 284 -2.04 -23.13 -4.81
CA SER A 284 -0.97 -22.17 -4.50
C SER A 284 -0.49 -21.42 -5.76
N LEU A 285 -0.40 -22.13 -6.89
CA LEU A 285 -0.05 -21.56 -8.19
C LEU A 285 -1.11 -20.56 -8.67
N PHE A 286 -2.39 -20.91 -8.61
CA PHE A 286 -3.48 -19.99 -8.97
C PHE A 286 -3.55 -18.78 -8.03
N THR A 287 -3.32 -18.95 -6.73
CA THR A 287 -3.26 -17.83 -5.78
C THR A 287 -2.16 -16.84 -6.16
N ALA A 288 -0.96 -17.31 -6.53
CA ALA A 288 0.12 -16.44 -6.99
C ALA A 288 -0.20 -15.73 -8.30
N PHE A 289 -0.84 -16.41 -9.26
CA PHE A 289 -1.25 -15.78 -10.52
C PHE A 289 -2.33 -14.71 -10.31
N VAL A 290 -3.34 -14.99 -9.48
CA VAL A 290 -4.39 -14.01 -9.16
C VAL A 290 -3.79 -12.76 -8.50
N HIS A 291 -2.74 -12.91 -7.69
CA HIS A 291 -2.02 -11.78 -7.09
C HIS A 291 -1.36 -10.87 -8.14
N ILE A 292 -0.67 -11.45 -9.11
CA ILE A 292 -0.02 -10.70 -10.18
C ILE A 292 -1.06 -10.06 -11.13
N ILE A 293 -2.12 -10.79 -11.47
CA ILE A 293 -3.21 -10.26 -12.30
C ILE A 293 -3.92 -9.12 -11.58
N GLY A 294 -4.18 -9.24 -10.28
CA GLY A 294 -4.75 -8.17 -9.46
C GLY A 294 -3.90 -6.90 -9.50
N ALA A 295 -2.58 -7.03 -9.30
CA ALA A 295 -1.65 -5.90 -9.41
C ALA A 295 -1.69 -5.25 -10.80
N LEU A 296 -1.65 -6.05 -11.88
CA LEU A 296 -1.71 -5.56 -13.25
C LEU A 296 -3.01 -4.80 -13.55
N ILE A 297 -4.16 -5.34 -13.13
CA ILE A 297 -5.47 -4.69 -13.32
C ILE A 297 -5.51 -3.35 -12.57
N ILE A 298 -5.04 -3.30 -11.32
CA ILE A 298 -4.99 -2.06 -10.56
C ILE A 298 -4.14 -1.03 -11.28
N VAL A 299 -2.93 -1.38 -11.71
CA VAL A 299 -2.03 -0.45 -12.40
C VAL A 299 -2.64 0.03 -13.70
N LEU A 300 -3.22 -0.88 -14.50
CA LEU A 300 -3.85 -0.51 -15.78
C LEU A 300 -5.01 0.47 -15.56
N ILE A 301 -5.88 0.20 -14.59
CA ILE A 301 -6.97 1.11 -14.22
C ILE A 301 -6.42 2.44 -13.72
N SER A 302 -5.35 2.42 -12.91
CA SER A 302 -4.70 3.63 -12.39
C SER A 302 -4.15 4.52 -13.50
N VAL A 303 -3.50 3.91 -14.50
CA VAL A 303 -2.95 4.63 -15.66
C VAL A 303 -4.07 5.18 -16.56
N LEU A 304 -5.21 4.50 -16.66
CA LEU A 304 -6.37 4.98 -17.42
C LEU A 304 -7.14 6.13 -16.73
N ILE A 305 -7.13 6.20 -15.39
CA ILE A 305 -7.90 7.16 -14.57
C ILE A 305 -7.16 8.52 -14.35
N LEU A 306 -6.40 8.98 -15.35
CA LEU A 306 -5.55 10.20 -15.34
C LEU A 306 -4.22 10.08 -14.56
N GLN A 307 -3.19 10.62 -15.22
CA GLN A 307 -1.80 10.76 -14.76
C GLN A 307 -1.65 11.52 -13.41
N SER A 308 -2.68 12.26 -12.99
CA SER A 308 -2.69 13.06 -11.76
C SER A 308 -3.20 12.32 -10.51
N VAL A 309 -3.74 11.10 -10.65
CA VAL A 309 -4.44 10.37 -9.55
C VAL A 309 -3.75 9.04 -9.21
N LEU A 310 -2.61 8.73 -9.85
CA LEU A 310 -1.93 7.43 -9.75
C LEU A 310 -1.64 6.99 -8.31
N ASN A 311 -1.07 7.86 -7.47
CA ASN A 311 -0.72 7.48 -6.09
C ASN A 311 -1.96 7.25 -5.21
N ASN A 312 -2.96 8.12 -5.32
CA ASN A 312 -4.14 8.09 -4.46
C ASN A 312 -5.06 6.92 -4.83
N PHE A 313 -5.19 6.63 -6.13
CA PHE A 313 -5.97 5.50 -6.59
C PHE A 313 -5.31 4.18 -6.21
N ILE A 314 -3.98 4.06 -6.35
CA ILE A 314 -3.26 2.84 -5.97
C ILE A 314 -3.38 2.59 -4.47
N GLU A 315 -3.10 3.61 -3.63
CA GLU A 315 -3.13 3.47 -2.18
C GLU A 315 -4.54 3.13 -1.69
N ASN A 316 -5.53 3.94 -2.08
CA ASN A 316 -6.92 3.70 -1.69
C ASN A 316 -7.42 2.34 -2.21
N SER A 317 -7.09 1.95 -3.45
CA SER A 317 -7.48 0.65 -3.99
C SER A 317 -6.87 -0.51 -3.19
N VAL A 318 -5.60 -0.42 -2.82
CA VAL A 318 -4.95 -1.46 -2.01
C VAL A 318 -5.60 -1.55 -0.63
N ILE A 319 -5.91 -0.42 0.02
CA ILE A 319 -6.60 -0.38 1.32
C ILE A 319 -7.98 -1.05 1.22
N TYR A 320 -8.83 -0.61 0.29
CA TYR A 320 -10.18 -1.15 0.12
C TYR A 320 -10.19 -2.63 -0.30
N ILE A 321 -9.30 -3.04 -1.22
CA ILE A 321 -9.19 -4.44 -1.65
C ILE A 321 -8.70 -5.32 -0.50
N THR A 322 -7.75 -4.84 0.31
CA THR A 322 -7.26 -5.56 1.49
C THR A 322 -8.38 -5.77 2.51
N ALA A 323 -9.14 -4.73 2.84
CA ALA A 323 -10.26 -4.85 3.77
C ALA A 323 -11.37 -5.78 3.24
N LEU A 324 -11.74 -5.65 1.97
CA LEU A 324 -12.72 -6.52 1.33
C LEU A 324 -12.27 -7.99 1.38
N SER A 325 -11.01 -8.26 1.03
CA SER A 325 -10.45 -9.61 1.08
C SER A 325 -10.48 -10.20 2.49
N ALA A 326 -10.14 -9.39 3.50
CA ALA A 326 -10.14 -9.78 4.91
C ALA A 326 -11.54 -10.16 5.38
N VAL A 327 -12.56 -9.37 5.03
CA VAL A 327 -13.96 -9.65 5.33
C VAL A 327 -14.41 -10.98 4.69
N ILE A 328 -14.07 -11.23 3.42
CA ILE A 328 -14.46 -12.49 2.74
C ILE A 328 -13.73 -13.69 3.36
N ILE A 329 -12.45 -13.56 3.72
CA ILE A 329 -11.69 -14.62 4.42
C ILE A 329 -12.32 -14.90 5.79
N MET A 330 -12.73 -13.86 6.51
CA MET A 330 -13.41 -13.98 7.79
C MET A 330 -14.72 -14.77 7.66
N PHE A 331 -15.53 -14.47 6.65
CA PHE A 331 -16.73 -15.26 6.33
C PHE A 331 -16.40 -16.70 5.91
N LEU A 332 -15.35 -16.93 5.14
CA LEU A 332 -14.91 -18.28 4.76
C LEU A 332 -14.49 -19.09 5.99
N ALA A 333 -13.75 -18.50 6.92
CA ALA A 333 -13.33 -19.12 8.18
C ALA A 333 -14.54 -19.49 9.05
N LEU A 334 -15.49 -18.56 9.21
CA LEU A 334 -16.75 -18.81 9.92
C LEU A 334 -17.57 -19.92 9.23
N TYR A 335 -17.63 -19.94 7.90
CA TYR A 335 -18.34 -20.97 7.14
C TYR A 335 -17.73 -22.37 7.33
N ILE A 336 -16.40 -22.48 7.29
CA ILE A 336 -15.68 -23.74 7.56
C ILE A 336 -15.98 -24.21 9.00
N LEU A 337 -15.91 -23.30 9.97
CA LEU A 337 -16.19 -23.59 11.38
C LEU A 337 -17.66 -24.02 11.59
N TYR A 338 -18.62 -23.29 11.02
CA TYR A 338 -20.05 -23.60 11.10
C TYR A 338 -20.34 -25.01 10.54
N LYS A 339 -19.77 -25.36 9.38
CA LYS A 339 -19.93 -26.69 8.78
C LYS A 339 -19.39 -27.80 9.70
N LYS A 340 -18.32 -27.54 10.44
CA LYS A 340 -17.76 -28.49 11.41
C LYS A 340 -18.65 -28.64 12.64
N VAL A 341 -19.16 -27.54 13.20
CA VAL A 341 -20.03 -27.55 14.37
C VAL A 341 -21.38 -28.19 14.05
N LYS A 342 -21.99 -27.88 12.91
CA LYS A 342 -23.29 -28.46 12.47
C LYS A 342 -23.22 -29.96 12.21
N LYS A 343 -22.05 -30.51 11.88
CA LYS A 343 -21.86 -31.96 11.71
C LYS A 343 -21.70 -32.72 13.03
N LYS A 344 -21.49 -32.04 14.16
CA LYS A 344 -21.42 -32.65 15.50
C LYS A 344 -22.80 -32.92 16.11
N SER A 345 -23.90 -32.52 15.49
CA SER A 345 -25.27 -32.66 16.03
C SER A 345 -25.84 -34.08 16.00
N CYS A 346 -25.08 -35.09 15.59
CA CYS A 346 -25.49 -36.50 15.76
C CYS A 346 -24.37 -37.26 16.49
N SER A 347 -24.57 -37.51 17.79
CA SER A 347 -23.66 -38.32 18.63
C SER A 347 -23.81 -39.83 18.41
N CYS A 348 -24.64 -40.26 17.47
CA CYS A 348 -24.86 -41.67 17.18
C CYS A 348 -23.87 -42.15 16.11
N VAL A 349 -22.83 -42.88 16.51
CA VAL A 349 -21.90 -43.59 15.60
C VAL A 349 -22.63 -44.56 14.66
N SER A 350 -23.85 -44.99 15.02
CA SER A 350 -24.67 -45.93 14.26
C SER A 350 -25.65 -45.30 13.24
N CYS A 351 -25.85 -43.97 13.22
CA CYS A 351 -26.97 -43.37 12.47
C CYS A 351 -26.61 -42.45 11.30
N SER A 352 -25.32 -42.29 10.96
CA SER A 352 -24.90 -41.35 9.89
C SER A 352 -24.16 -42.03 8.72
N VAL A 353 -24.50 -43.29 8.46
CA VAL A 353 -24.24 -43.93 7.17
C VAL A 353 -25.59 -44.18 6.52
N GLU A 354 -25.85 -43.53 5.39
CA GLU A 354 -26.90 -43.99 4.47
C GLU A 354 -26.44 -45.34 3.92
N LEU A 355 -26.79 -46.41 4.65
CA LEU A 355 -26.59 -47.77 4.22
C LEU A 355 -27.48 -47.96 3.00
N LYS A 356 -26.92 -47.82 1.79
CA LYS A 356 -27.58 -48.36 0.60
C LYS A 356 -27.83 -49.83 0.89
N SER A 357 -29.09 -50.22 1.04
CA SER A 357 -29.45 -51.62 1.21
C SER A 357 -29.00 -52.36 -0.04
N THR A 358 -28.06 -53.29 0.13
CA THR A 358 -27.70 -54.21 -0.94
C THR A 358 -28.90 -55.13 -1.13
N LYS A 359 -29.66 -54.95 -2.21
CA LYS A 359 -30.66 -55.94 -2.61
C LYS A 359 -29.91 -57.18 -3.07
N PHE A 360 -30.02 -58.27 -2.31
CA PHE A 360 -29.55 -59.58 -2.74
C PHE A 360 -30.56 -60.13 -3.72
N ASP A 361 -30.18 -60.23 -4.99
CA ASP A 361 -30.95 -60.94 -6.00
C ASP A 361 -30.35 -62.34 -6.14
N ILE A 362 -31.06 -63.35 -5.64
CA ILE A 362 -30.65 -64.75 -5.77
C ILE A 362 -31.14 -65.21 -7.14
N LYS A 363 -30.31 -65.03 -8.16
CA LYS A 363 -30.44 -65.87 -9.36
C LYS A 363 -29.84 -67.23 -9.03
N PRO A 364 -30.63 -68.32 -9.02
CA PRO A 364 -30.09 -69.65 -8.79
C PRO A 364 -29.26 -70.03 -10.01
N LYS A 365 -27.95 -69.81 -9.92
CA LYS A 365 -27.00 -70.48 -10.79
C LYS A 365 -25.84 -71.00 -9.95
N ASN A 366 -25.67 -72.30 -10.07
CA ASN A 366 -24.83 -73.17 -9.29
C ASN A 366 -23.34 -72.79 -9.42
N GLN A 367 -22.83 -71.81 -8.64
CA GLN A 367 -21.40 -71.54 -8.54
C GLN A 367 -21.00 -71.08 -7.13
N ASN A 368 -20.24 -71.96 -6.46
CA ASN A 368 -19.52 -71.74 -5.22
C ASN A 368 -18.41 -70.68 -5.42
N PHE A 369 -18.70 -69.40 -5.18
CA PHE A 369 -17.67 -68.42 -4.81
C PHE A 369 -18.28 -67.33 -3.95
N VAL A 370 -18.13 -67.44 -2.63
CA VAL A 370 -18.26 -66.27 -1.73
C VAL A 370 -17.01 -65.43 -1.93
N LYS A 371 -17.02 -64.55 -2.93
CA LYS A 371 -16.01 -63.49 -3.01
C LYS A 371 -16.37 -62.47 -1.93
N LEU A 372 -15.57 -62.41 -0.86
CA LEU A 372 -15.62 -61.33 0.13
C LEU A 372 -15.32 -60.01 -0.59
N THR A 373 -16.34 -59.38 -1.18
CA THR A 373 -16.24 -57.98 -1.58
C THR A 373 -16.23 -57.17 -0.30
N GLN A 374 -15.03 -56.82 0.17
CA GLN A 374 -14.88 -55.73 1.13
C GLN A 374 -15.41 -54.46 0.46
N ASN A 375 -16.70 -54.20 0.61
CA ASN A 375 -17.30 -52.91 0.32
C ASN A 375 -16.75 -51.92 1.34
N LYS A 376 -15.52 -51.45 1.14
CA LYS A 376 -15.02 -50.29 1.86
C LYS A 376 -15.87 -49.12 1.36
N PRO A 377 -16.74 -48.52 2.19
CA PRO A 377 -17.51 -47.37 1.75
C PRO A 377 -16.49 -46.30 1.38
N ILE A 378 -16.44 -45.93 0.10
CA ILE A 378 -15.64 -44.81 -0.37
C ILE A 378 -16.37 -43.55 0.09
N LEU A 379 -16.28 -43.24 1.39
CA LEU A 379 -16.62 -41.93 1.95
C LEU A 379 -15.50 -40.95 1.58
N LEU A 380 -15.23 -40.79 0.28
CA LEU A 380 -14.53 -39.61 -0.22
C LEU A 380 -15.57 -38.50 -0.23
N GLN A 381 -15.76 -37.86 0.92
CA GLN A 381 -16.49 -36.61 0.97
C GLN A 381 -15.78 -35.63 0.03
N LYS A 382 -16.38 -35.42 -1.15
CA LYS A 382 -15.79 -34.64 -2.24
C LYS A 382 -15.58 -33.21 -1.75
N ARG A 383 -14.33 -32.74 -1.87
CA ARG A 383 -13.94 -31.37 -1.52
C ARG A 383 -14.77 -30.36 -2.32
N SER A 384 -15.15 -29.26 -1.70
CA SER A 384 -15.92 -28.21 -2.38
C SER A 384 -14.97 -27.35 -3.20
N LYS A 385 -14.96 -27.55 -4.53
CA LYS A 385 -14.20 -26.68 -5.45
C LYS A 385 -14.55 -25.19 -5.31
N LYS A 386 -15.77 -24.87 -4.82
CA LYS A 386 -16.19 -23.50 -4.53
C LYS A 386 -15.40 -22.88 -3.38
N GLN A 387 -15.10 -23.64 -2.32
CA GLN A 387 -14.30 -23.15 -1.19
C GLN A 387 -12.86 -22.85 -1.64
N ASP A 388 -12.30 -23.72 -2.48
CA ASP A 388 -10.97 -23.53 -3.06
C ASP A 388 -10.90 -22.29 -3.94
N LEU A 389 -11.90 -22.07 -4.79
CA LEU A 389 -11.96 -20.88 -5.63
C LEU A 389 -12.09 -19.60 -4.80
N ILE A 390 -12.96 -19.58 -3.78
CA ILE A 390 -13.10 -18.43 -2.89
C ILE A 390 -11.76 -18.15 -2.19
N PHE A 391 -11.09 -19.19 -1.68
CA PHE A 391 -9.77 -19.04 -1.08
C PHE A 391 -8.73 -18.47 -2.06
N VAL A 392 -8.67 -18.99 -3.29
CA VAL A 392 -7.74 -18.51 -4.33
C VAL A 392 -7.96 -17.03 -4.62
N LEU A 393 -9.23 -16.63 -4.82
CA LEU A 393 -9.57 -15.25 -5.13
C LEU A 393 -9.25 -14.32 -3.96
N THR A 394 -9.61 -14.69 -2.73
CA THR A 394 -9.43 -13.78 -1.59
C THR A 394 -8.00 -13.70 -1.12
N ALA A 395 -7.26 -14.82 -1.09
CA ALA A 395 -5.85 -14.83 -0.72
C ALA A 395 -4.96 -14.24 -1.82
N GLY A 396 -5.42 -14.26 -3.08
CA GLY A 396 -4.68 -13.76 -4.23
C GLY A 396 -4.91 -12.28 -4.50
N ILE A 397 -6.14 -11.77 -4.42
CA ILE A 397 -6.52 -10.45 -4.97
C ILE A 397 -5.76 -9.25 -4.38
N VAL A 398 -5.24 -9.36 -3.16
CA VAL A 398 -4.49 -8.29 -2.49
C VAL A 398 -3.08 -8.23 -3.07
N PRO A 399 -2.74 -7.23 -3.89
CA PRO A 399 -1.42 -7.12 -4.48
C PRO A 399 -0.44 -6.48 -3.49
N CYS A 400 0.86 -6.78 -3.66
CA CYS A 400 1.89 -6.11 -2.90
C CYS A 400 2.26 -4.75 -3.54
N PRO A 401 2.52 -3.70 -2.73
CA PRO A 401 3.07 -2.43 -3.23
C PRO A 401 4.30 -2.60 -4.13
N GLY A 402 5.21 -3.53 -3.81
CA GLY A 402 6.41 -3.79 -4.62
C GLY A 402 6.10 -4.30 -6.04
N THR A 403 5.08 -5.16 -6.19
CA THR A 403 4.64 -5.63 -7.53
C THR A 403 3.97 -4.52 -8.33
N VAL A 404 3.22 -3.63 -7.67
CA VAL A 404 2.60 -2.47 -8.32
C VAL A 404 3.68 -1.53 -8.86
N LEU A 405 4.72 -1.25 -8.06
CA LEU A 405 5.86 -0.42 -8.47
C LEU A 405 6.56 -0.94 -9.72
N LEU A 406 6.83 -2.25 -9.78
CA LEU A 406 7.44 -2.87 -10.96
C LEU A 406 6.60 -2.69 -12.23
N PHE A 407 5.27 -2.79 -12.10
CA PHE A 407 4.38 -2.53 -13.23
C PHE A 407 4.36 -1.05 -13.63
N VAL A 408 4.39 -0.11 -12.69
CA VAL A 408 4.50 1.32 -13.01
C VAL A 408 5.78 1.61 -13.78
N TYR A 409 6.92 1.07 -13.34
CA TYR A 409 8.21 1.23 -14.04
C TYR A 409 8.18 0.68 -15.48
N ALA A 410 7.45 -0.42 -15.70
CA ALA A 410 7.21 -0.97 -17.04
C ALA A 410 6.48 0.00 -17.98
N PHE A 411 5.51 0.73 -17.45
CA PHE A 411 4.78 1.74 -18.20
C PHE A 411 5.67 2.94 -18.53
N LEU A 412 6.56 3.33 -17.62
CA LEU A 412 7.51 4.42 -17.82
C LEU A 412 8.54 4.10 -18.92
N LEU A 413 9.16 2.91 -18.87
CA LEU A 413 10.17 2.46 -19.84
C LEU A 413 9.60 1.86 -21.13
N LYS A 414 8.26 1.73 -21.23
CA LYS A 414 7.55 1.08 -22.36
C LYS A 414 7.99 -0.36 -22.64
N THR A 415 8.59 -1.05 -21.67
CA THR A 415 9.07 -2.44 -21.78
C THR A 415 7.98 -3.48 -21.45
N TYR A 416 6.79 -3.35 -22.06
CA TYR A 416 5.60 -4.13 -21.68
C TYR A 416 5.79 -5.64 -21.78
N PHE A 417 6.44 -6.11 -22.86
CA PHE A 417 6.66 -7.54 -23.10
C PHE A 417 7.58 -8.16 -22.05
N ALA A 418 8.69 -7.49 -21.73
CA ALA A 418 9.65 -7.93 -20.73
C ALA A 418 9.00 -8.05 -19.34
N VAL A 419 8.16 -7.07 -18.98
CA VAL A 419 7.46 -7.07 -17.69
C VAL A 419 6.37 -8.13 -17.62
N PHE A 420 5.64 -8.39 -18.71
CA PHE A 420 4.70 -9.49 -18.76
C PHE A 420 5.40 -10.83 -18.46
N LEU A 421 6.53 -11.10 -19.13
CA LEU A 421 7.34 -12.29 -18.88
C LEU A 421 7.91 -12.34 -17.45
N ALA A 422 8.45 -11.22 -16.96
CA ALA A 422 8.93 -11.08 -15.58
C ALA A 422 7.83 -11.39 -14.57
N SER A 423 6.60 -10.89 -14.80
CA SER A 423 5.45 -11.09 -13.90
C SER A 423 5.04 -12.56 -13.76
N ILE A 424 5.11 -13.34 -14.85
CA ILE A 424 4.93 -14.79 -14.82
C ILE A 424 6.02 -15.43 -13.96
N SER A 425 7.27 -15.01 -14.12
CA SER A 425 8.40 -15.53 -13.35
C SER A 425 8.30 -15.20 -11.85
N ILE A 426 7.87 -13.97 -11.50
CA ILE A 426 7.55 -13.57 -10.11
C ILE A 426 6.47 -14.47 -9.54
N SER A 427 5.37 -14.69 -10.28
CA SER A 427 4.27 -15.57 -9.86
C SER A 427 4.76 -17.00 -9.57
N LEU A 428 5.63 -17.54 -10.43
CA LEU A 428 6.22 -18.87 -10.21
C LEU A 428 7.09 -18.91 -8.95
N GLY A 429 7.92 -17.89 -8.72
CA GLY A 429 8.72 -17.77 -7.50
C GLY A 429 7.86 -17.71 -6.24
N MET A 430 6.81 -16.88 -6.26
CA MET A 430 5.84 -16.78 -5.16
C MET A 430 5.11 -18.11 -4.92
N ALA A 431 4.70 -18.79 -5.99
CA ALA A 431 3.99 -20.07 -5.92
C ALA A 431 4.80 -21.15 -5.20
N VAL A 432 6.14 -21.19 -5.37
CA VAL A 432 7.02 -22.12 -4.65
C VAL A 432 6.90 -21.94 -3.13
N VAL A 433 6.92 -20.69 -2.65
CA VAL A 433 6.87 -20.40 -1.22
C VAL A 433 5.48 -20.64 -0.64
N ILE A 434 4.42 -20.23 -1.35
CA ILE A 434 3.03 -20.51 -0.93
C ILE A 434 2.80 -22.03 -0.89
N PHE A 435 3.28 -22.75 -1.90
CA PHE A 435 3.18 -24.21 -1.95
C PHE A 435 3.93 -24.87 -0.79
N ALA A 436 5.12 -24.39 -0.40
CA ALA A 436 5.83 -24.91 0.76
C ALA A 436 4.97 -24.80 2.04
N SER A 437 4.29 -23.68 2.24
CA SER A 437 3.35 -23.48 3.35
C SER A 437 2.15 -24.43 3.27
N SER A 438 1.53 -24.54 2.08
CA SER A 438 0.42 -25.46 1.82
C SER A 438 0.82 -26.92 2.03
N PHE A 439 2.02 -27.31 1.61
CA PHE A 439 2.58 -28.66 1.76
C PHE A 439 2.72 -29.03 3.23
N LEU A 440 3.20 -28.11 4.07
CA LEU A 440 3.25 -28.30 5.52
C LEU A 440 1.84 -28.47 6.10
N GLY A 441 0.87 -27.64 5.67
CA GLY A 441 -0.53 -27.77 6.07
C GLY A 441 -1.11 -29.15 5.75
N VAL A 442 -0.94 -29.62 4.50
CA VAL A 442 -1.39 -30.96 4.06
C VAL A 442 -0.68 -32.07 4.84
N SER A 443 0.62 -31.93 5.09
CA SER A 443 1.42 -32.90 5.85
C SER A 443 0.92 -33.03 7.29
N ILE A 444 0.64 -31.91 7.94
CA ILE A 444 0.09 -31.88 9.31
C ILE A 444 -1.31 -32.49 9.34
N HIS A 445 -2.17 -32.18 8.37
CA HIS A 445 -3.49 -32.80 8.28
C HIS A 445 -3.38 -34.32 8.12
N LYS A 446 -2.52 -34.81 7.21
CA LYS A 446 -2.31 -36.25 6.99
C LYS A 446 -1.75 -36.94 8.24
N MET A 447 -0.76 -36.34 8.90
CA MET A 447 -0.21 -36.88 10.14
C MET A 447 -1.26 -36.91 11.27
N SER A 448 -2.04 -35.84 11.40
CA SER A 448 -3.11 -35.71 12.40
C SER A 448 -4.28 -36.65 12.13
N SER A 449 -4.51 -37.05 10.89
CA SER A 449 -5.59 -37.99 10.51
C SER A 449 -5.44 -39.39 11.12
N LYS A 450 -4.27 -39.71 11.68
CA LYS A 450 -4.05 -40.94 12.48
C LYS A 450 -4.78 -40.92 13.82
N SER A 451 -5.19 -39.75 14.33
CA SER A 451 -5.91 -39.60 15.59
C SER A 451 -7.16 -38.73 15.40
N SER A 452 -8.33 -39.30 15.67
CA SER A 452 -9.62 -38.60 15.57
C SER A 452 -9.72 -37.37 16.50
N LYS A 453 -9.01 -37.39 17.64
CA LYS A 453 -8.95 -36.25 18.57
C LYS A 453 -8.13 -35.09 18.00
N ILE A 454 -6.95 -35.38 17.45
CA ILE A 454 -6.04 -34.35 16.91
C ILE A 454 -6.65 -33.70 15.67
N ILE A 455 -7.22 -34.49 14.75
CA ILE A 455 -7.86 -33.93 13.55
C ILE A 455 -9.07 -33.05 13.92
N ASN A 456 -9.86 -33.44 14.93
CA ASN A 456 -10.98 -32.62 15.39
C ASN A 456 -10.52 -31.29 16.01
N ILE A 457 -9.41 -31.28 16.74
CA ILE A 457 -8.81 -30.04 17.28
C ILE A 457 -8.32 -29.17 16.12
N LEU A 458 -7.62 -29.75 15.16
CA LEU A 458 -7.04 -29.02 14.02
C LEU A 458 -8.12 -28.41 13.11
N GLU A 459 -9.20 -29.14 12.83
CA GLU A 459 -10.35 -28.67 12.05
C GLU A 459 -11.13 -27.53 12.72
N ILE A 460 -10.94 -27.30 14.03
CA ILE A 460 -11.54 -26.17 14.77
C ILE A 460 -10.54 -25.03 14.93
N LEU A 461 -9.29 -25.36 15.31
CA LEU A 461 -8.27 -24.38 15.62
C LEU A 461 -7.79 -23.63 14.37
N ALA A 462 -7.66 -24.30 13.22
CA ALA A 462 -7.14 -23.64 12.01
C ALA A 462 -8.10 -22.58 11.45
N PRO A 463 -9.43 -22.82 11.37
CA PRO A 463 -10.38 -21.75 11.01
C PRO A 463 -10.41 -20.60 12.01
N ILE A 464 -10.26 -20.86 13.31
CA ILE A 464 -10.15 -19.80 14.32
C ILE A 464 -8.89 -18.95 14.08
N PHE A 465 -7.75 -19.59 13.86
CA PHE A 465 -6.51 -18.89 13.55
C PHE A 465 -6.60 -18.09 12.23
N MET A 466 -7.25 -18.66 11.20
CA MET A 466 -7.54 -17.98 9.94
C MET A 466 -8.41 -16.74 10.14
N PHE A 467 -9.43 -16.83 11.00
CA PHE A 467 -10.30 -15.71 11.37
C PHE A 467 -9.49 -14.60 12.08
N ILE A 468 -8.66 -14.96 13.06
CA ILE A 468 -7.82 -13.99 13.79
C ILE A 468 -6.86 -13.28 12.84
N LEU A 469 -6.24 -14.01 11.91
CA LEU A 469 -5.35 -13.42 10.91
C LEU A 469 -6.08 -12.47 9.97
N ALA A 470 -7.31 -12.80 9.57
CA ALA A 470 -8.16 -11.93 8.76
C ALA A 470 -8.63 -10.69 9.54
N LEU A 471 -8.95 -10.83 10.82
CA LEU A 471 -9.28 -9.69 11.68
C LEU A 471 -8.10 -8.74 11.83
N LEU A 472 -6.88 -9.28 12.03
CA LEU A 472 -5.67 -8.48 12.12
C LEU A 472 -5.38 -7.74 10.81
N LEU A 473 -5.60 -8.40 9.67
CA LEU A 473 -5.58 -7.75 8.35
C LEU A 473 -6.56 -6.59 8.25
N LEU A 474 -7.81 -6.78 8.69
CA LEU A 474 -8.83 -5.76 8.65
C LEU A 474 -8.47 -4.55 9.52
N VAL A 475 -8.00 -4.78 10.75
CA VAL A 475 -7.55 -3.71 11.66
C VAL A 475 -6.34 -2.98 11.08
N SER A 476 -5.40 -3.70 10.43
CA SER A 476 -4.24 -3.07 9.80
C SER A 476 -4.59 -2.18 8.61
N SER A 477 -5.77 -2.35 7.99
CA SER A 477 -6.21 -1.54 6.86
C SER A 477 -6.65 -0.12 7.24
N LYS A 478 -6.78 0.21 8.54
CA LYS A 478 -7.18 1.54 9.06
C LYS A 478 -8.50 2.10 8.50
N ILE A 479 -9.35 1.27 7.89
CA ILE A 479 -10.70 1.66 7.43
C ILE A 479 -11.67 1.82 8.62
N PHE A 480 -11.41 1.11 9.72
CA PHE A 480 -12.24 1.06 10.92
C PHE A 480 -11.49 1.54 12.15
#